data_AF-A0A957M9F6-F1
#
_entry.id   AF-A0A957M9F6-F1
#
_cell.length_a   1.000
_cell.length_b   1.000
_cell.length_c   1.000
_cell.angle_alpha   90.00
_cell.angle_beta   90.00
_cell.angle_gamma   90.00
#
_symmetry.space_group_name_H-M   'P 1'
#
loop_
_entity.id
_entity.type
_entity.pdbx_description
1 polymer ?
#
loop_
_entity_poly.entity_id
_entity_poly.type
_entity_poly.pdbx_seq_one_letter_code
_entity_poly.pdbx_strand_id
1 'polypeptide(L)'
;SIASAAYHQLAMTARILGDMEQSQALNDESIAINRAVAGTASELGSMLPRISSGFLALQAGRLDEAERRFRRVVALLDDRA
;
A
#
# COMPACT_ATOMS: atom_id res chain seq x y z
N SER A 1 2.06 -7.80 9.08
CA SER A 1 1.31 -8.96 9.64
C SER A 1 0.81 -9.87 8.52
N ILE A 2 0.62 -11.18 8.75
CA ILE A 2 -0.03 -12.10 7.79
C ILE A 2 -1.40 -11.57 7.36
N ALA A 3 -2.16 -10.99 8.30
CA ALA A 3 -3.45 -10.37 8.00
C ALA A 3 -3.30 -9.23 6.98
N SER A 4 -2.36 -8.31 7.18
CA SER A 4 -2.09 -7.23 6.21
C SER A 4 -1.74 -7.77 4.83
N ALA A 5 -0.91 -8.81 4.75
CA ALA A 5 -0.57 -9.42 3.47
C ALA A 5 -1.83 -9.97 2.77
N ALA A 6 -2.72 -10.64 3.51
CA ALA A 6 -3.99 -11.11 2.97
C ALA A 6 -4.88 -9.96 2.46
N TYR A 7 -5.04 -8.87 3.23
CA TYR A 7 -5.78 -7.68 2.78
C TYR A 7 -5.17 -7.04 1.54
N HIS A 8 -3.84 -6.97 1.45
CA HIS A 8 -3.16 -6.47 0.25
C HIS A 8 -3.43 -7.37 -0.96
N GLN A 9 -3.40 -8.69 -0.81
CA GLN A 9 -3.72 -9.61 -1.91
C GLN A 9 -5.18 -9.46 -2.36
N LEU A 10 -6.12 -9.29 -1.43
CA LEU A 10 -7.52 -8.98 -1.78
C LEU A 10 -7.63 -7.66 -2.55
N ALA A 11 -6.89 -6.62 -2.13
CA ALA A 11 -6.85 -5.35 -2.85
C ALA A 11 -6.33 -5.51 -4.29
N MET A 12 -5.32 -6.37 -4.49
CA MET A 12 -4.83 -6.73 -5.83
C MET A 12 -5.86 -7.46 -6.67
N THR A 13 -6.59 -8.40 -6.07
CA THR A 13 -7.68 -9.11 -6.75
C THR A 13 -8.78 -8.15 -7.19
N ALA A 14 -9.25 -7.27 -6.31
CA ALA A 14 -10.27 -6.27 -6.64
C ALA A 14 -9.82 -5.36 -7.80
N ARG A 15 -8.55 -4.92 -7.77
CA ARG A 15 -7.96 -4.14 -8.87
C ARG A 15 -7.95 -4.87 -10.21
N ILE A 16 -7.58 -6.15 -10.22
CA ILE A 16 -7.57 -6.99 -11.43
C ILE A 16 -9.00 -7.15 -11.98
N LEU A 17 -10.00 -7.22 -11.09
CA LEU A 17 -11.41 -7.29 -11.47
C LEU A 17 -12.02 -5.94 -11.88
N GLY A 18 -11.27 -4.84 -11.78
CA GLY A 18 -11.74 -3.50 -12.14
C GLY A 18 -12.42 -2.73 -11.00
N ASP A 19 -12.55 -3.31 -9.81
CA ASP A 19 -13.16 -2.66 -8.64
C ASP A 19 -12.11 -1.84 -7.87
N MET A 20 -11.92 -0.60 -8.33
CA MET A 20 -10.90 0.31 -7.80
C MET A 20 -11.25 0.85 -6.41
N GLU A 21 -12.53 1.03 -6.11
CA GLU A 21 -12.99 1.50 -4.79
C GLU A 21 -12.74 0.43 -3.73
N GLN A 22 -13.14 -0.81 -4.01
CA GLN A 22 -12.86 -1.93 -3.12
C GLN A 22 -11.35 -2.18 -2.99
N SER A 23 -10.59 -2.06 -4.08
CA SER A 23 -9.13 -2.16 -4.03
C SER A 23 -8.52 -1.14 -3.07
N GLN A 24 -8.95 0.11 -3.15
CA GLN A 24 -8.46 1.17 -2.27
C GLN A 24 -8.81 0.88 -0.80
N ALA A 25 -10.06 0.53 -0.51
CA ALA A 25 -10.50 0.22 0.86
C ALA A 25 -9.71 -0.94 1.48
N LEU A 26 -9.55 -2.05 0.76
CA LEU A 26 -8.77 -3.21 1.21
C LEU A 26 -7.30 -2.87 1.42
N ASN A 27 -6.75 -2.00 0.57
CA ASN A 27 -5.37 -1.57 0.68
C ASN A 27 -5.16 -0.67 1.90
N ASP A 28 -6.12 0.19 2.24
CA ASP A 28 -6.08 1.04 3.43
C ASP A 28 -6.19 0.21 4.72
N GLU A 29 -7.01 -0.84 4.74
CA GLU A 29 -7.05 -1.82 5.84
C GLU A 29 -5.69 -2.50 6.05
N SER A 30 -5.04 -2.91 4.95
CA SER A 30 -3.69 -3.49 5.02
C SER A 30 -2.66 -2.53 5.63
N ILE A 31 -2.74 -1.24 5.29
CA ILE A 31 -1.88 -0.20 5.87
C ILE A 31 -2.18 -0.01 7.36
N ALA A 32 -3.47 0.03 7.74
CA ALA A 32 -3.90 0.22 9.13
C ALA A 32 -3.41 -0.92 10.04
N ILE A 33 -3.53 -2.18 9.60
CA ILE A 33 -3.05 -3.35 10.34
C ILE A 33 -1.55 -3.26 10.64
N ASN A 34 -0.74 -2.79 9.70
CA ASN A 34 0.68 -2.62 9.96
C ASN A 34 0.96 -1.39 10.84
N ARG A 35 0.20 -0.29 10.72
CA ARG A 35 0.38 0.86 11.65
C ARG A 35 0.10 0.49 13.10
N ALA A 36 -0.78 -0.48 13.35
CA ALA A 36 -1.12 -0.94 14.70
C ALA A 36 -0.02 -1.82 15.34
N VAL A 37 1.01 -2.22 14.61
CA VAL A 37 2.11 -3.07 15.11
C VAL A 37 3.42 -2.30 15.02
N ALA A 38 4.13 -2.18 16.14
CA ALA A 38 5.44 -1.53 16.20
C ALA A 38 6.57 -2.47 15.74
N GLY A 39 7.65 -1.89 15.25
CA GLY A 39 8.90 -2.58 14.93
C GLY A 39 9.09 -2.93 13.46
N THR A 40 10.34 -3.25 13.12
CA THR A 40 10.87 -3.38 11.75
C THR A 40 10.03 -4.29 10.85
N ALA A 41 9.53 -5.42 11.37
CA ALA A 41 8.74 -6.37 10.59
C ALA A 41 7.41 -5.78 10.09
N SER A 42 6.74 -4.97 10.91
CA SER A 42 5.51 -4.28 10.52
C SER A 42 5.78 -3.17 9.51
N GLU A 43 6.90 -2.52 9.74
CA GLU A 43 7.43 -1.43 8.97
C GLU A 43 7.86 -1.88 7.55
N LEU A 44 8.37 -3.10 7.39
CA LEU A 44 8.58 -3.77 6.09
C LEU A 44 7.26 -4.27 5.48
N GLY A 45 6.40 -4.91 6.29
CA GLY A 45 5.11 -5.43 5.83
C GLY A 45 4.16 -4.38 5.25
N SER A 46 4.38 -3.10 5.60
CA SER A 46 3.61 -1.96 5.08
C SER A 46 4.15 -1.36 3.77
N MET A 47 5.24 -1.88 3.21
CA MET A 47 5.79 -1.39 1.93
C MET A 47 4.88 -1.72 0.75
N LEU A 48 4.47 -2.98 0.60
CA LEU A 48 3.64 -3.42 -0.53
C LEU A 48 2.30 -2.66 -0.63
N PRO A 49 1.53 -2.48 0.46
CA PRO A 49 0.30 -1.70 0.41
C PRO A 49 0.53 -0.21 0.07
N ARG A 50 1.66 0.37 0.52
CA ARG A 50 2.00 1.76 0.18
C ARG A 50 2.33 1.91 -1.31
N ILE A 51 3.11 0.98 -1.86
CA ILE A 51 3.40 0.93 -3.30
C ILE A 51 2.10 0.79 -4.11
N SER A 52 1.23 -0.13 -3.69
CA SER A 52 -0.10 -0.35 -4.28
C SER A 52 -0.94 0.92 -4.34
N SER A 53 -0.95 1.72 -3.27
CA SER A 53 -1.67 2.99 -3.24
C SER A 53 -1.15 4.01 -4.27
N GLY A 54 0.16 3.96 -4.59
CA GLY A 54 0.74 4.77 -5.67
C GLY A 54 0.22 4.33 -7.05
N PHE A 55 0.12 3.00 -7.28
CA PHE A 55 -0.45 2.49 -8.52
C PHE A 55 -1.94 2.81 -8.70
N LEU A 56 -2.72 2.78 -7.61
CA LEU A 56 -4.13 3.20 -7.66
C LEU A 56 -4.27 4.67 -8.08
N ALA A 57 -3.36 5.52 -7.62
CA ALA A 57 -3.31 6.93 -8.04
C ALA A 57 -2.95 7.08 -9.53
N LEU A 58 -2.00 6.28 -10.02
CA LEU A 58 -1.66 6.24 -11.46
C LEU A 58 -2.87 5.84 -12.30
N GLN A 59 -3.56 4.77 -11.92
CA GLN A 59 -4.75 4.30 -12.66
C GLN A 59 -5.88 5.33 -12.67
N ALA A 60 -5.99 6.15 -11.62
CA ALA A 60 -6.96 7.23 -11.56
C ALA A 60 -6.47 8.54 -12.20
N GLY A 61 -5.32 8.55 -12.88
CA GLY A 61 -4.75 9.75 -13.53
C GLY A 61 -4.20 10.81 -12.57
N ARG A 62 -4.09 10.51 -11.27
CA ARG A 62 -3.61 11.44 -10.23
C ARG A 62 -2.08 11.34 -10.08
N LEU A 63 -1.37 11.82 -11.10
CA LEU A 63 0.08 11.63 -11.24
C LEU A 63 0.88 12.23 -10.07
N ASP A 64 0.60 13.47 -9.67
CA ASP A 64 1.31 14.12 -8.55
C ASP A 64 1.13 13.34 -7.24
N GLU A 65 -0.04 12.76 -7.04
CA GLU A 65 -0.35 11.98 -5.85
C GLU A 65 0.38 10.63 -5.87
N ALA A 66 0.45 9.98 -7.03
CA ALA A 66 1.24 8.76 -7.22
C ALA A 66 2.72 9.01 -6.90
N GLU A 67 3.29 10.07 -7.46
CA GLU A 67 4.68 10.43 -7.28
C GLU A 67 5.01 10.69 -5.81
N ARG A 68 4.18 11.47 -5.10
CA ARG A 68 4.34 11.69 -3.65
C ARG A 68 4.31 10.39 -2.86
N ARG A 69 3.42 9.45 -3.20
CA ARG A 69 3.32 8.15 -2.54
C ARG A 69 4.57 7.31 -2.78
N PHE A 70 5.06 7.24 -4.01
CA PHE A 70 6.28 6.48 -4.33
C PHE A 70 7.52 7.07 -3.65
N ARG A 71 7.70 8.40 -3.68
CA ARG A 71 8.80 9.06 -2.96
C ARG A 71 8.81 8.72 -1.47
N ARG A 72 7.62 8.67 -0.85
CA ARG A 72 7.52 8.30 0.56
C ARG A 72 7.93 6.85 0.83
N VAL A 73 7.66 5.94 -0.11
CA VAL A 73 8.14 4.55 -0.01
C VAL A 73 9.67 4.51 -0.12
N VAL A 74 10.24 5.22 -1.10
CA VAL A 74 11.71 5.28 -1.29
C VAL A 74 12.39 5.84 -0.04
N ALA A 75 11.93 6.97 0.49
CA ALA A 75 12.49 7.56 1.71
C ALA A 75 12.46 6.59 2.91
N LEU A 76 11.38 5.83 3.08
CA LEU A 76 11.26 4.83 4.15
C LEU A 76 12.21 3.63 3.97
N LEU A 77 12.64 3.33 2.75
CA LEU A 77 13.60 2.27 2.46
C LEU A 77 15.04 2.79 2.60
N ASP A 78 15.31 4.02 2.17
CA ASP A 78 16.62 4.67 2.28
C ASP A 78 16.99 4.96 3.74
N ASP A 79 16.03 5.38 4.58
CA ASP A 79 16.22 5.59 6.03
C ASP A 79 16.61 4.30 6.79
N ARG A 80 16.57 3.13 6.12
CA ARG A 80 16.91 1.82 6.69
C ARG A 80 18.24 1.24 6.20
N ALA A 81 18.89 1.85 5.21
CA ALA A 81 20.20 1.43 4.69
C ALA A 81 21.34 1.94 5.59
#